data_AF-A0A2D4XQB3-F1
#
_entry.id   AF-A0A2D4XQB3-F1
#
_cell.length_a   1.000
_cell.length_b   1.000
_cell.length_c   1.000
_cell.angle_alpha   90.00
_cell.angle_beta   90.00
_cell.angle_gamma   90.00
#
_symmetry.space_group_name_H-M   'P 1'
#
loop_
_entity.id
_entity.type
_entity.pdbx_description
1 polymer ?
#
loop_
_entity_poly.entity_id
_entity_poly.type
_entity_poly.pdbx_seq_one_letter_code
_entity_poly.pdbx_strand_id
1 'polypeptide(L)'
;MAICPSTCAPTLPDSYSGGCGVITRQGGIKKFAFIKCDYTFTDITDATEWSTAIADGNVVGSGLVLAQKPKGSFTKKRIASCEPEAVVGAEKSITFQDYNTDGVTAGGYGTLQYTFWNSVLAEPQNYLFAFYTCDGFVYGTINDFQIEIDEVIEDNDTGNTFFDGTITWNDVLMNVPAKVDLDGIL
;
A
#
# COMPACT_ATOMS: atom_id res chain seq x y z
N MET A 1 35.78 3.22 23.80
CA MET A 1 35.13 4.50 23.40
C MET A 1 35.40 4.70 21.93
N ALA A 2 34.39 4.54 21.08
CA ALA A 2 34.54 4.81 19.66
C ALA A 2 34.56 6.33 19.46
N ILE A 3 35.67 6.86 18.92
CA ILE A 3 35.80 8.25 18.50
C ILE A 3 35.11 8.34 17.15
N CYS A 4 33.84 8.76 17.13
CA CYS A 4 33.18 9.07 15.87
C CYS A 4 33.87 10.30 15.25
N PRO A 5 34.44 10.22 14.03
CA PRO A 5 34.97 11.39 13.35
C PRO A 5 33.87 12.45 13.20
N SER A 6 34.15 13.69 13.58
CA SER A 6 33.16 14.78 13.52
C SER A 6 32.67 15.08 12.10
N THR A 7 33.40 14.64 11.08
CA THR A 7 33.04 14.75 9.66
C THR A 7 32.03 13.69 9.20
N CYS A 8 31.77 12.66 10.00
CA CYS A 8 30.88 11.54 9.66
C CYS A 8 29.61 11.49 10.53
N ALA A 9 29.42 12.46 11.44
CA ALA A 9 28.25 12.53 12.30
C ALA A 9 27.09 13.22 11.56
N PRO A 10 25.98 12.52 11.25
CA PRO A 10 24.82 13.15 10.64
C PRO A 10 24.10 14.05 11.67
N THR A 11 23.31 15.00 11.16
CA THR A 11 22.35 15.72 12.00
C THR A 11 21.35 14.73 12.59
N LEU A 12 21.10 14.85 13.90
CA LEU A 12 20.10 14.04 14.57
C LEU A 12 18.70 14.38 14.03
N PRO A 13 17.80 13.40 13.92
CA PRO A 13 16.40 13.67 13.57
C PRO A 13 15.71 14.44 14.70
N ASP A 14 14.73 15.27 14.33
CA ASP A 14 13.92 15.98 15.31
C ASP A 14 13.13 15.02 16.20
N SER A 15 12.95 15.40 17.47
CA SER A 15 12.10 14.64 18.37
C SER A 15 10.64 14.75 17.93
N TYR A 16 9.99 13.62 17.70
CA TYR A 16 8.57 13.55 17.35
C TYR A 16 7.64 13.61 18.58
N SER A 17 8.19 13.66 19.81
CA SER A 17 7.41 13.71 21.05
C SER A 17 6.93 15.14 21.35
N GLY A 18 6.01 15.65 20.54
CA GLY A 18 5.51 17.03 20.63
C GLY A 18 4.38 17.29 21.65
N GLY A 19 4.00 16.33 22.49
CA GLY A 19 2.86 16.49 23.39
C GLY A 19 2.90 15.67 24.67
N CYS A 20 2.19 16.15 25.70
CA CYS A 20 1.93 15.41 26.93
C CYS A 20 0.99 14.22 26.65
N GLY A 21 1.54 13.04 26.37
CA GLY A 21 0.76 11.79 26.28
C GLY A 21 1.13 10.92 25.07
N VAL A 22 0.70 9.66 25.11
CA VAL A 22 0.83 8.73 23.98
C VAL A 22 -0.35 8.97 23.03
N ILE A 23 -0.10 9.60 21.89
CA ILE A 23 -1.09 9.73 20.82
C ILE A 23 -0.98 8.49 19.94
N THR A 24 -2.01 7.63 19.96
CA THR A 24 -2.12 6.48 19.05
C THR A 24 -2.92 6.86 17.81
N ARG A 25 -2.59 6.24 16.67
CA ARG A 25 -3.38 6.34 15.44
C ARG A 25 -4.19 5.07 15.24
N GLN A 26 -5.36 5.20 14.62
CA GLN A 26 -6.14 4.04 14.22
C GLN A 26 -5.45 3.36 13.04
N GLY A 27 -5.38 2.03 13.08
CA GLY A 27 -4.90 1.24 11.95
C GLY A 27 -6.03 0.90 10.98
N GLY A 28 -5.69 0.10 9.98
CA GLY A 28 -6.64 -0.43 9.01
C GLY A 28 -6.49 0.25 7.65
N ILE A 29 -6.42 -0.57 6.61
CA ILE A 29 -6.43 -0.13 5.22
C ILE A 29 -7.84 -0.32 4.71
N LYS A 30 -8.42 0.75 4.15
CA LYS A 30 -9.80 0.81 3.67
C LYS A 30 -9.91 0.45 2.19
N LYS A 31 -8.99 0.98 1.37
CA LYS A 31 -8.98 0.82 -0.10
C LYS A 31 -7.57 0.84 -0.66
N PHE A 32 -7.42 0.25 -1.83
CA PHE A 32 -6.25 0.38 -2.68
C PHE A 32 -6.52 1.33 -3.84
N ALA A 33 -5.47 1.97 -4.33
CA ALA A 33 -5.49 2.76 -5.54
C ALA A 33 -4.36 2.27 -6.45
N PHE A 34 -4.71 1.94 -7.69
CA PHE A 34 -3.78 1.64 -8.76
C PHE A 34 -3.74 2.83 -9.70
N ILE A 35 -2.55 3.40 -9.87
CA ILE A 35 -2.31 4.62 -10.62
C ILE A 35 -1.49 4.23 -11.85
N LYS A 36 -1.75 4.77 -13.04
CA LYS A 36 -0.91 4.47 -14.20
C LYS A 36 0.55 4.89 -13.95
N CYS A 37 1.50 4.11 -14.45
CA CYS A 37 2.93 4.38 -14.27
C CYS A 37 3.42 5.69 -14.92
N ASP A 38 2.68 6.25 -15.87
CA ASP A 38 2.96 7.53 -16.53
C ASP A 38 2.31 8.74 -15.85
N TYR A 39 1.40 8.51 -14.88
CA TYR A 39 0.74 9.58 -14.15
C TYR A 39 1.56 10.00 -12.92
N THR A 40 1.78 11.30 -12.78
CA THR A 40 2.48 11.88 -11.62
C THR A 40 1.59 12.90 -10.96
N PHE A 41 1.33 12.72 -9.67
CA PHE A 41 0.61 13.71 -8.85
C PHE A 41 1.47 14.96 -8.66
N THR A 42 0.86 16.13 -8.80
CA THR A 42 1.46 17.40 -8.42
C THR A 42 1.42 17.57 -6.90
N ASP A 43 0.28 17.23 -6.29
CA ASP A 43 0.07 17.22 -4.85
C ASP A 43 -0.84 16.05 -4.44
N ILE A 44 -0.23 15.00 -3.87
CA ILE A 44 -0.97 13.83 -3.39
C ILE A 44 -1.95 14.15 -2.25
N THR A 45 -1.87 15.33 -1.63
CA THR A 45 -2.80 15.79 -0.60
C THR A 45 -4.06 16.47 -1.15
N ASP A 46 -4.12 16.78 -2.45
CA ASP A 46 -5.28 17.44 -3.07
C ASP A 46 -6.34 16.42 -3.53
N ALA A 47 -7.45 16.35 -2.80
CA ALA A 47 -8.59 15.50 -3.14
C ALA A 47 -9.20 15.83 -4.52
N THR A 48 -9.07 17.07 -4.99
CA THR A 48 -9.57 17.47 -6.32
C THR A 48 -8.72 16.85 -7.43
N GLU A 49 -7.40 16.78 -7.24
CA GLU A 49 -6.49 16.10 -8.16
C GLU A 49 -6.83 14.61 -8.24
N TRP A 50 -7.10 13.96 -7.10
CA TRP A 50 -7.54 12.56 -7.06
C TRP A 50 -8.83 12.32 -7.83
N SER A 51 -9.87 13.13 -7.60
CA SER A 51 -11.15 12.96 -8.31
C SER A 51 -11.02 13.20 -9.81
N THR A 52 -10.19 14.16 -10.24
CA THR A 52 -9.88 14.39 -11.65
C THR A 52 -9.13 13.21 -12.26
N ALA A 53 -8.11 12.70 -11.57
CA ALA A 53 -7.32 11.57 -12.04
C ALA A 53 -8.14 10.27 -12.18
N ILE A 54 -9.14 10.06 -11.31
CA ILE A 54 -10.09 8.96 -11.42
C ILE A 54 -11.03 9.16 -12.61
N ALA A 55 -11.58 10.38 -12.78
CA ALA A 55 -12.46 10.70 -13.90
C ALA A 55 -11.76 10.53 -15.26
N ASP A 56 -10.48 10.86 -15.34
CA ASP A 56 -9.64 10.68 -16.53
C ASP A 56 -9.15 9.23 -16.73
N GLY A 57 -9.47 8.33 -15.78
CA GLY A 57 -9.05 6.93 -15.82
C GLY A 57 -7.55 6.72 -15.64
N ASN A 58 -6.85 7.66 -15.00
CA ASN A 58 -5.44 7.53 -14.61
C ASN A 58 -5.28 6.81 -13.27
N VAL A 59 -6.33 6.80 -12.47
CA VAL A 59 -6.38 6.12 -11.16
C VAL A 59 -7.64 5.27 -11.08
N VAL A 60 -7.50 4.06 -10.56
CA VAL A 60 -8.62 3.19 -10.23
C VAL A 60 -8.52 2.73 -8.78
N GLY A 61 -9.61 2.87 -8.05
CA GLY A 61 -9.73 2.39 -6.67
C GLY A 61 -10.25 0.95 -6.62
N SER A 62 -9.79 0.18 -5.64
CA SER A 62 -10.46 -1.08 -5.27
C SER A 62 -11.78 -0.81 -4.53
N GLY A 63 -12.59 -1.85 -4.37
CA GLY A 63 -13.65 -1.86 -3.37
C GLY A 63 -13.11 -1.73 -1.93
N LEU A 64 -14.02 -1.77 -0.96
CA LEU A 64 -13.67 -1.82 0.47
C LEU A 64 -12.99 -3.15 0.78
N VAL A 65 -11.74 -3.10 1.25
CA VAL A 65 -10.95 -4.29 1.56
C VAL A 65 -10.69 -4.41 3.05
N LEU A 66 -10.54 -5.65 3.52
CA LEU A 66 -9.99 -5.95 4.83
C LEU A 66 -8.51 -6.25 4.68
N ALA A 67 -7.68 -5.22 4.91
CA ALA A 67 -6.25 -5.32 4.65
C ALA A 67 -5.40 -4.99 5.88
N GLN A 68 -4.27 -5.70 6.01
CA GLN A 68 -3.28 -5.50 7.06
C GLN A 68 -1.87 -5.39 6.47
N LYS A 69 -1.08 -4.51 7.06
CA LYS A 69 0.33 -4.32 6.70
C LYS A 69 1.22 -4.75 7.86
N PRO A 70 1.73 -6.00 7.88
CA PRO A 70 2.70 -6.41 8.87
C PRO A 70 4.00 -5.57 8.79
N LYS A 71 4.84 -5.71 9.83
CA LYS A 71 6.19 -5.14 9.81
C LYS A 71 6.98 -5.80 8.69
N GLY A 72 7.68 -4.99 7.88
CA GLY A 72 8.54 -5.51 6.81
C GLY A 72 9.67 -6.40 7.35
N SER A 73 10.10 -7.35 6.52
CA SER A 73 11.24 -8.22 6.77
C SER A 73 12.50 -7.52 6.30
N PHE A 74 13.46 -7.31 7.20
CA PHE A 74 14.72 -6.62 6.88
C PHE A 74 15.84 -7.65 6.72
N THR A 75 16.47 -7.68 5.55
CA THR A 75 17.65 -8.50 5.32
C THR A 75 18.89 -7.70 5.70
N LYS A 76 19.66 -8.26 6.64
CA LYS A 76 20.95 -7.72 7.05
C LYS A 76 22.06 -8.52 6.41
N LYS A 77 23.07 -7.85 5.89
CA LYS A 77 24.27 -8.49 5.34
C LYS A 77 25.49 -7.83 5.94
N ARG A 78 26.47 -8.66 6.27
CA ARG A 78 27.79 -8.18 6.65
C ARG A 78 28.56 -7.80 5.38
N ILE A 79 28.90 -6.52 5.23
CA ILE A 79 29.57 -6.00 4.02
C ILE A 79 31.09 -6.28 4.09
N ALA A 80 31.68 -6.31 5.28
CA ALA A 80 33.08 -6.66 5.51
C ALA A 80 33.24 -7.49 6.79
N SER A 81 34.23 -8.39 6.85
CA SER A 81 34.42 -9.32 7.97
C SER A 81 34.59 -8.65 9.34
N CYS A 82 35.04 -7.40 9.36
CA CYS A 82 35.29 -6.61 10.57
C CYS A 82 34.22 -5.55 10.84
N GLU A 83 33.19 -5.43 10.00
CA GLU A 83 32.14 -4.43 10.16
C GLU A 83 30.83 -5.06 10.66
N PRO A 84 30.02 -4.31 11.43
CA PRO A 84 28.69 -4.75 11.84
C PRO A 84 27.77 -4.94 10.63
N GLU A 85 26.72 -5.73 10.80
CA GLU A 85 25.75 -5.97 9.74
C GLU A 85 24.94 -4.72 9.42
N ALA A 86 24.85 -4.39 8.13
CA ALA A 86 24.02 -3.30 7.63
C ALA A 86 22.74 -3.86 6.99
N VAL A 87 21.65 -3.09 7.06
CA VAL A 87 20.41 -3.40 6.35
C VAL A 87 20.65 -3.12 4.86
N VAL A 88 20.53 -4.15 4.02
CA VAL A 88 20.73 -4.07 2.56
C VAL A 88 19.45 -4.21 1.77
N GLY A 89 18.39 -4.74 2.38
CA GLY A 89 17.09 -4.85 1.76
C GLY A 89 15.99 -4.89 2.81
N ALA A 90 14.79 -4.50 2.38
CA ALA A 90 13.59 -4.67 3.19
C ALA A 90 12.43 -5.04 2.26
N GLU A 91 11.79 -6.13 2.59
CA GLU A 91 10.59 -6.61 1.92
C GLU A 91 9.38 -6.21 2.77
N LYS A 92 8.39 -5.60 2.15
CA LYS A 92 7.12 -5.24 2.79
C LYS A 92 6.00 -5.96 2.08
N SER A 93 4.98 -6.32 2.85
CA SER A 93 3.79 -6.94 2.31
C SER A 93 2.53 -6.33 2.92
N ILE A 94 1.43 -6.43 2.17
CA ILE A 94 0.07 -6.21 2.61
C ILE A 94 -0.71 -7.47 2.26
N THR A 95 -1.39 -8.05 3.24
CA THR A 95 -2.37 -9.12 2.97
C THR A 95 -3.77 -8.53 3.05
N PHE A 96 -4.67 -8.95 2.18
CA PHE A 96 -6.00 -8.40 2.07
C PHE A 96 -7.05 -9.41 1.68
N GLN A 97 -8.27 -9.15 2.12
CA GLN A 97 -9.46 -9.89 1.73
C GLN A 97 -10.49 -8.92 1.14
N ASP A 98 -11.02 -9.25 -0.03
CA ASP A 98 -12.06 -8.49 -0.71
C ASP A 98 -13.35 -9.32 -0.80
N TYR A 99 -14.35 -8.91 -0.01
CA TYR A 99 -15.67 -9.52 0.04
C TYR A 99 -16.68 -8.81 -0.87
N ASN A 100 -16.25 -7.79 -1.62
CA ASN A 100 -17.16 -7.08 -2.51
C ASN A 100 -17.54 -8.00 -3.66
N THR A 101 -18.83 -8.03 -3.95
CA THR A 101 -19.35 -8.66 -5.16
C THR A 101 -20.10 -7.62 -5.95
N ASP A 102 -19.88 -7.63 -7.26
CA ASP A 102 -20.71 -6.83 -8.15
C ASP A 102 -22.11 -7.46 -8.26
N GLY A 103 -23.13 -6.61 -8.30
CA GLY A 103 -24.48 -7.01 -8.67
C GLY A 103 -24.55 -7.48 -10.12
N VAL A 104 -25.75 -7.74 -10.64
CA VAL A 104 -25.93 -8.19 -12.03
C VAL A 104 -25.52 -7.08 -13.00
N THR A 105 -24.25 -7.07 -13.39
CA THR A 105 -23.77 -6.33 -14.56
C THR A 105 -24.00 -7.19 -15.80
N ALA A 106 -24.25 -6.54 -16.94
CA ALA A 106 -24.50 -7.22 -18.21
C ALA A 106 -23.28 -8.10 -18.59
N GLY A 107 -23.38 -9.40 -18.34
CA GLY A 107 -22.27 -10.36 -18.47
C GLY A 107 -22.29 -11.47 -17.42
N GLY A 108 -22.99 -11.28 -16.29
CA GLY A 108 -23.11 -12.24 -15.20
C GLY A 108 -22.64 -11.66 -13.86
N TYR A 109 -23.04 -12.30 -12.75
CA TYR A 109 -22.64 -11.92 -11.40
C TYR A 109 -21.12 -11.91 -11.25
N GLY A 110 -20.55 -10.86 -10.63
CA GLY A 110 -19.13 -10.80 -10.27
C GLY A 110 -18.14 -10.53 -11.39
N THR A 111 -18.55 -10.36 -12.65
CA THR A 111 -17.60 -10.24 -13.79
C THR A 111 -16.64 -9.03 -13.71
N LEU A 112 -17.08 -7.91 -13.13
CA LEU A 112 -16.23 -6.73 -12.95
C LEU A 112 -15.07 -6.97 -12.00
N GLN A 113 -15.28 -7.73 -10.92
CA GLN A 113 -14.25 -7.99 -9.90
C GLN A 113 -13.08 -8.79 -10.50
N TYR A 114 -13.39 -9.82 -11.29
CA TYR A 114 -12.37 -10.62 -11.97
C TYR A 114 -11.67 -9.80 -13.03
N THR A 115 -12.40 -8.98 -13.78
CA THR A 115 -11.79 -8.11 -14.80
C THR A 115 -10.81 -7.12 -14.15
N PHE A 116 -11.19 -6.51 -13.03
CA PHE A 116 -10.33 -5.60 -12.28
C PHE A 116 -9.06 -6.31 -11.78
N TRP A 117 -9.21 -7.38 -11.01
CA TRP A 117 -8.07 -8.07 -10.41
C TRP A 117 -7.18 -8.74 -11.46
N ASN A 118 -7.75 -9.34 -12.51
CA ASN A 118 -6.97 -9.90 -13.62
C ASN A 118 -6.21 -8.83 -14.40
N SER A 119 -6.77 -7.62 -14.56
CA SER A 119 -6.06 -6.53 -15.27
C SER A 119 -4.83 -6.09 -14.48
N VAL A 120 -4.96 -5.92 -13.16
CA VAL A 120 -3.83 -5.56 -12.29
C VAL A 120 -2.80 -6.69 -12.21
N LEU A 121 -3.26 -7.95 -12.11
CA LEU A 121 -2.40 -9.13 -12.02
C LEU A 121 -1.63 -9.41 -13.32
N ALA A 122 -2.23 -9.15 -14.48
CA ALA A 122 -1.59 -9.39 -15.77
C ALA A 122 -0.45 -8.40 -16.05
N GLU A 123 -0.59 -7.15 -15.60
CA GLU A 123 0.33 -6.07 -15.93
C GLU A 123 0.71 -5.19 -14.73
N PRO A 124 1.22 -5.75 -13.61
CA PRO A 124 1.50 -4.98 -12.40
C PRO A 124 2.52 -3.87 -12.63
N GLN A 125 3.47 -4.07 -13.56
CA GLN A 125 4.46 -3.06 -13.93
C GLN A 125 3.89 -1.78 -14.58
N ASN A 126 2.65 -1.84 -15.08
CA ASN A 126 1.99 -0.68 -15.70
C ASN A 126 1.30 0.21 -14.65
N TYR A 127 1.35 -0.19 -13.39
CA TYR A 127 0.70 0.51 -12.28
C TYR A 127 1.69 0.91 -11.20
N LEU A 128 1.35 1.99 -10.51
CA LEU A 128 1.87 2.36 -9.20
C LEU A 128 0.80 2.03 -8.17
N PHE A 129 1.25 1.62 -6.99
CA PHE A 129 0.35 1.23 -5.92
C PHE A 129 0.29 2.29 -4.82
N ALA A 130 -0.91 2.59 -4.35
CA ALA A 130 -1.14 3.38 -3.15
C ALA A 130 -2.23 2.72 -2.31
N PHE A 131 -2.21 2.96 -1.01
CA PHE A 131 -3.27 2.47 -0.12
C PHE A 131 -3.78 3.59 0.79
N TYR A 132 -5.10 3.58 1.00
CA TYR A 132 -5.82 4.55 1.78
C TYR A 132 -6.31 3.92 3.08
N THR A 133 -5.97 4.54 4.21
CA THR A 133 -6.28 4.04 5.55
C THR A 133 -7.55 4.65 6.13
N CYS A 134 -8.13 3.98 7.12
CA CYS A 134 -9.36 4.42 7.78
C CYS A 134 -9.23 5.77 8.50
N ASP A 135 -8.01 6.22 8.81
CA ASP A 135 -7.72 7.51 9.44
C ASP A 135 -7.47 8.66 8.44
N GLY A 136 -7.75 8.44 7.15
CA GLY A 136 -7.68 9.49 6.14
C GLY A 136 -6.25 9.78 5.64
N PHE A 137 -5.41 8.76 5.59
CA PHE A 137 -4.06 8.88 5.05
C PHE A 137 -3.86 7.99 3.83
N VAL A 138 -3.13 8.53 2.87
CA VAL A 138 -2.63 7.79 1.72
C VAL A 138 -1.16 7.50 1.92
N TYR A 139 -0.78 6.25 1.65
CA TYR A 139 0.60 5.80 1.59
C TYR A 139 0.93 5.40 0.15
N GLY A 140 1.99 5.98 -0.40
CA GLY A 140 2.39 5.78 -1.79
C GLY A 140 2.88 7.08 -2.42
N THR A 141 3.17 7.10 -3.72
CA THR A 141 3.08 5.96 -4.67
C THR A 141 4.21 4.94 -4.46
N ILE A 142 3.90 3.66 -4.62
CA ILE A 142 4.84 2.54 -4.52
C ILE A 142 5.06 1.99 -5.92
N ASN A 143 6.33 1.93 -6.32
CA ASN A 143 6.76 1.37 -7.59
C ASN A 143 7.16 -0.11 -7.39
N ASP A 144 7.21 -0.86 -8.48
CA ASP A 144 7.75 -2.23 -8.52
C ASP A 144 7.11 -3.17 -7.48
N PHE A 145 5.79 -3.07 -7.32
CA PHE A 145 5.04 -4.01 -6.47
C PHE A 145 4.72 -5.30 -7.25
N GLN A 146 4.56 -6.38 -6.50
CA GLN A 146 4.01 -7.63 -6.99
C GLN A 146 2.67 -7.87 -6.30
N ILE A 147 1.75 -8.50 -7.01
CA ILE A 147 0.45 -8.89 -6.47
C ILE A 147 0.21 -10.36 -6.77
N GLU A 148 -0.24 -11.06 -5.75
CA GLU A 148 -0.77 -12.41 -5.85
C GLU A 148 -2.20 -12.34 -5.33
N ILE A 149 -3.16 -12.79 -6.12
CA ILE A 149 -4.57 -12.77 -5.73
C ILE A 149 -5.27 -13.98 -6.33
N ASP A 150 -6.15 -14.60 -5.54
CA ASP A 150 -7.01 -15.68 -6.00
C ASP A 150 -8.36 -15.62 -5.31
N GLU A 151 -9.33 -16.31 -5.88
CA GLU A 151 -10.65 -16.48 -5.28
C GLU A 151 -10.63 -17.62 -4.26
N VAL A 152 -11.20 -17.35 -3.08
CA VAL A 152 -11.42 -18.34 -2.03
C VAL A 152 -12.91 -18.62 -1.93
N ILE A 153 -13.26 -19.91 -2.09
CA ILE A 153 -14.60 -20.43 -1.89
C ILE A 153 -14.56 -21.35 -0.67
N GLU A 154 -15.30 -21.01 0.37
CA GLU A 154 -15.36 -21.81 1.59
C GLU A 154 -16.14 -23.13 1.40
N ASP A 155 -15.71 -24.19 2.07
CA ASP A 155 -16.27 -25.56 1.95
C ASP A 155 -17.57 -25.77 2.76
N ASN A 156 -18.38 -24.71 2.94
CA ASN A 156 -19.66 -24.81 3.62
C ASN A 156 -20.73 -23.91 2.97
N ASP A 157 -21.99 -24.30 3.10
CA ASP A 157 -23.15 -23.61 2.51
C ASP A 157 -23.52 -22.29 3.20
N THR A 158 -22.86 -22.00 4.33
CA THR A 158 -22.95 -20.72 5.05
C THR A 158 -21.76 -19.81 4.79
N GLY A 159 -20.81 -20.27 3.99
CA GLY A 159 -19.52 -19.63 3.80
C GLY A 159 -19.58 -18.52 2.78
N ASN A 160 -18.59 -17.64 2.84
CA ASN A 160 -18.48 -16.53 1.89
C ASN A 160 -17.51 -16.88 0.75
N THR A 161 -17.77 -16.30 -0.41
CA THR A 161 -16.81 -16.21 -1.50
C THR A 161 -16.14 -14.85 -1.45
N PHE A 162 -14.81 -14.82 -1.51
CA PHE A 162 -14.03 -13.58 -1.44
C PHE A 162 -12.69 -13.75 -2.17
N PHE A 163 -12.03 -12.64 -2.49
CA PHE A 163 -10.65 -12.70 -2.97
C PHE A 163 -9.70 -12.56 -1.80
N ASP A 164 -8.67 -13.40 -1.76
CA ASP A 164 -7.55 -13.27 -0.85
C ASP A 164 -6.30 -12.95 -1.67
N GLY A 165 -5.51 -12.00 -1.18
CA GLY A 165 -4.33 -11.56 -1.90
C GLY A 165 -3.24 -10.98 -1.04
N THR A 166 -2.05 -10.96 -1.61
CA THR A 166 -0.86 -10.37 -1.03
C THR A 166 -0.22 -9.42 -2.03
N ILE A 167 0.05 -8.19 -1.61
CA ILE A 167 0.86 -7.22 -2.35
C ILE A 167 2.22 -7.12 -1.66
N THR A 168 3.30 -7.32 -2.41
CA THR A 168 4.67 -7.23 -1.90
C THR A 168 5.48 -6.18 -2.66
N TRP A 169 6.41 -5.52 -1.97
CA TRP A 169 7.36 -4.61 -2.60
C TRP A 169 8.65 -4.51 -1.78
N ASN A 170 9.73 -4.11 -2.43
CA ASN A 170 11.04 -3.97 -1.82
C ASN A 170 11.40 -2.50 -1.65
N ASP A 171 11.52 -2.05 -0.40
CA ASP A 171 11.97 -0.69 -0.10
C ASP A 171 12.45 -0.58 1.35
N VAL A 172 13.66 -0.04 1.53
CA VAL A 172 14.33 0.13 2.81
C VAL A 172 13.72 1.26 3.64
N LEU A 173 13.23 2.33 3.00
CA LEU A 173 12.74 3.52 3.68
C LEU A 173 11.26 3.38 4.04
N MET A 174 10.74 4.17 4.98
CA MET A 174 9.30 4.19 5.25
C MET A 174 8.66 5.31 4.45
N ASN A 175 7.54 5.02 3.76
CA ASN A 175 6.76 6.07 3.10
C ASN A 175 6.12 6.98 4.14
N VAL A 176 6.29 8.29 3.97
CA VAL A 176 5.61 9.29 4.78
C VAL A 176 4.16 9.37 4.32
N PRO A 177 3.17 9.16 5.21
CA PRO A 177 1.77 9.24 4.81
C PRO A 177 1.35 10.69 4.53
N ALA A 178 0.55 10.87 3.49
CA ALA A 178 -0.11 12.12 3.15
C ALA A 178 -1.53 12.12 3.71
N LYS A 179 -1.91 13.18 4.44
CA LYS A 179 -3.29 13.32 4.91
C LYS A 179 -4.15 13.87 3.78
N VAL A 180 -5.18 13.14 3.39
CA VAL A 180 -6.13 13.54 2.35
C VAL A 180 -7.47 12.85 2.62
N ASP A 181 -8.55 13.61 2.47
CA ASP A 181 -9.90 13.05 2.59
C ASP A 181 -10.36 12.54 1.23
N LEU A 182 -10.35 11.22 1.06
CA LEU A 182 -10.78 10.55 -0.17
C LEU A 182 -12.10 9.79 0.02
N ASP A 183 -12.81 10.07 1.12
CA ASP A 183 -14.09 9.43 1.39
C ASP A 183 -15.14 9.87 0.36
N GLY A 184 -15.66 8.89 -0.39
CA GLY A 184 -16.61 9.12 -1.47
C GLY A 184 -15.97 9.42 -2.83
N ILE A 185 -14.63 9.48 -2.90
CA ILE A 185 -13.86 9.60 -4.15
C ILE A 185 -13.29 8.24 -4.55
N LEU A 186 -12.57 7.60 -3.63
CA LEU A 186 -12.12 6.21 -3.77
C LEU A 186 -13.15 5.27 -3.20
#